data_AF-A0A7V3RHU6-F1
#
_entry.id   AF-A0A7V3RHU6-F1
#
_cell.length_a   1.000
_cell.length_b   1.000
_cell.length_c   1.000
_cell.angle_alpha   90.00
_cell.angle_beta   90.00
_cell.angle_gamma   90.00
#
_symmetry.space_group_name_H-M   'P 1'
#
loop_
_entity.id
_entity.type
_entity.pdbx_description
1 polymer ?
#
loop_
_entity_poly.entity_id
_entity_poly.type
_entity_poly.pdbx_seq_one_letter_code
_entity_poly.pdbx_strand_id
1 'polypeptide(L)'
;MRYFSLLIFATFFISNCGHNDVLVTVRNDKFTIQDFKDFYQFSPADDSLSRVKVINDFIDQKLAIKEAIALGYENDSLVKVSLEENKRSIIIRGYYKINVLDKIRVKENEIRKIYNQFVNQYHLAEIVVNNDSIAQYIAKELKKGVPFESLLVYSLDTISPGGDIGSNSEFSIPSEILKVLKRTKQGKVAGPIRLGDYIYFLKIIERKRLTTPKYEEVRKNIYDNLMREKAMKKGEEFIEKLLKDAQIEYNQAGLDLLRKPESLLTEEELNTWIVKKYKKNYVRVRTVISAVQENLKKAPDLDPKFLIERELVPDLVYDLVMKKRADRHPQIKKEIKKALYSLIYQKFYQDNVLNKVVIDSQVVVDYFNAHKMDYPDKKLNDVYKQIQIKLRDERIDAIRDSLFKSLRKKYQPIINEKVYAKLLKGE
;
A
#
# COMPACT_ATOMS: atom_id res chain seq x y z
N MET A 1 32.51 6.13 17.74
CA MET A 1 32.58 7.29 18.66
C MET A 1 31.46 8.26 18.29
N ARG A 2 30.86 8.84 19.33
CA ARG A 2 29.79 9.86 19.39
C ARG A 2 29.93 10.94 18.28
N TYR A 3 28.86 11.54 17.74
CA TYR A 3 28.07 12.58 18.43
C TYR A 3 26.60 12.69 17.99
N PHE A 4 25.76 12.86 19.01
CA PHE A 4 24.43 13.50 19.04
C PHE A 4 24.49 14.95 18.55
N SER A 5 23.49 15.44 17.81
CA SER A 5 23.01 16.83 17.93
C SER A 5 21.59 17.02 17.39
N LEU A 6 20.68 17.30 18.34
CA LEU A 6 19.49 18.17 18.27
C LEU A 6 18.88 18.52 16.91
N LEU A 7 17.68 17.98 16.63
CA LEU A 7 16.69 18.62 15.75
C LEU A 7 15.81 19.55 16.58
N ILE A 8 16.07 20.85 16.43
CA ILE A 8 15.27 21.94 16.97
C ILE A 8 13.91 21.94 16.26
N PHE A 9 12.85 21.88 17.06
CA PHE A 9 11.48 22.16 16.63
C PHE A 9 11.39 23.63 16.20
N ALA A 10 11.35 23.89 14.90
CA ALA A 10 10.85 25.15 14.36
C ALA A 10 9.38 24.97 14.00
N THR A 11 8.51 25.58 14.80
CA THR A 11 7.09 25.77 14.50
C THR A 11 6.94 26.66 13.26
N PHE A 12 6.93 26.05 12.08
CA PHE A 12 6.53 26.74 10.86
C PHE A 12 5.01 26.93 10.87
N PHE A 13 4.60 28.19 10.85
CA PHE A 13 3.28 28.61 10.41
C PHE A 13 3.03 27.98 9.04
N ILE A 14 2.17 26.95 8.99
CA ILE A 14 1.72 26.34 7.74
C ILE A 14 0.86 27.40 7.04
N SER A 15 1.52 28.16 6.16
CA SER A 15 0.85 28.87 5.08
C SER A 15 0.13 27.82 4.27
N ASN A 16 -1.17 27.64 4.50
CA ASN A 16 -2.02 26.66 3.83
C ASN A 16 -1.99 26.89 2.31
N CYS A 17 -1.01 26.32 1.62
CA CYS A 17 -0.96 26.32 0.16
C CYS A 17 -2.05 25.36 -0.30
N GLY A 18 -3.01 25.90 -1.06
CA GLY A 18 -4.09 25.08 -1.57
C GLY A 18 -3.48 24.03 -2.48
N HIS A 19 -3.84 22.76 -2.30
CA HIS A 19 -3.40 21.70 -3.23
C HIS A 19 -3.76 22.04 -4.70
N ASN A 20 -4.72 22.95 -4.90
CA ASN A 20 -5.20 23.42 -6.20
C ASN A 20 -4.53 24.72 -6.70
N ASP A 21 -3.49 25.23 -6.02
CA ASP A 21 -2.78 26.43 -6.47
C ASP A 21 -2.09 26.16 -7.81
N VAL A 22 -2.30 27.04 -8.80
CA VAL A 22 -1.73 26.90 -10.15
C VAL A 22 -0.24 27.22 -10.09
N LEU A 23 0.58 26.22 -10.44
CA LEU A 23 2.04 26.31 -10.51
C LEU A 23 2.50 26.83 -11.87
N VAL A 24 1.95 26.29 -12.96
CA VAL A 24 2.33 26.67 -14.32
C VAL A 24 1.11 26.65 -15.24
N THR A 25 1.04 27.64 -16.14
CA THR A 25 0.04 27.71 -17.20
C THR A 25 0.72 27.57 -18.56
N VAL A 26 0.21 26.66 -19.39
CA VAL A 26 0.70 26.43 -20.75
C VAL A 26 -0.45 26.69 -21.70
N ARG A 27 -0.46 27.86 -22.34
CA ARG A 27 -1.62 28.38 -23.10
C ARG A 27 -2.89 28.38 -22.23
N ASN A 28 -3.84 27.50 -22.51
CA ASN A 28 -5.11 27.39 -21.78
C ASN A 28 -5.07 26.32 -20.68
N ASP A 29 -4.03 25.48 -20.62
CA ASP A 29 -3.91 24.42 -19.63
C ASP A 29 -3.25 24.95 -18.36
N LYS A 30 -3.89 24.70 -17.21
CA LYS A 30 -3.37 25.06 -15.89
C LYS A 30 -2.96 23.80 -15.14
N PHE A 31 -1.75 23.79 -14.61
CA PHE A 31 -1.21 22.69 -13.83
C PHE A 31 -0.93 23.16 -12.40
N THR A 32 -1.45 22.42 -11.43
CA THR A 32 -1.44 22.77 -10.01
C THR A 32 -0.31 22.10 -9.24
N ILE A 33 -0.12 22.50 -7.98
CA ILE A 33 0.77 21.79 -7.04
C ILE A 33 0.36 20.32 -6.92
N GLN A 34 -0.94 20.00 -6.91
CA GLN A 34 -1.39 18.61 -6.87
C GLN A 34 -0.94 17.83 -8.11
N ASP A 35 -1.01 18.43 -9.29
CA ASP A 35 -0.55 17.76 -10.53
C ASP A 35 0.96 17.48 -10.50
N PHE A 36 1.74 18.33 -9.83
CA PHE A 36 3.16 18.07 -9.55
C PHE A 36 3.32 16.91 -8.56
N LYS A 37 2.67 16.99 -7.39
CA LYS A 37 2.75 15.99 -6.32
C LYS A 37 2.20 14.60 -6.70
N ASP A 38 1.36 14.52 -7.73
CA ASP A 38 0.84 13.24 -8.25
C ASP A 38 1.94 12.35 -8.85
N PHE A 39 3.06 12.93 -9.31
CA PHE A 39 4.13 12.18 -10.00
C PHE A 39 5.55 12.54 -9.54
N TYR A 40 5.73 13.68 -8.89
CA TYR A 40 7.02 14.19 -8.44
C TYR A 40 7.00 14.40 -6.93
N GLN A 41 8.12 14.07 -6.29
CA GLN A 41 8.34 14.28 -4.86
C GLN A 41 9.77 14.75 -4.66
N PHE A 42 9.99 15.59 -3.65
CA PHE A 42 11.33 15.94 -3.22
C PHE A 42 11.85 14.88 -2.25
N SER A 43 13.11 14.53 -2.40
CA SER A 43 13.86 13.81 -1.38
C SER A 43 14.14 14.75 -0.20
N PRO A 44 14.14 14.26 1.06
CA PRO A 44 14.61 15.03 2.20
C PRO A 44 16.04 15.58 2.03
N ALA A 45 16.86 14.93 1.19
CA ALA A 45 18.23 15.34 0.89
C ALA A 45 18.35 16.35 -0.27
N ASP A 46 17.26 16.67 -0.97
CA ASP A 46 17.32 17.58 -2.12
C ASP A 46 17.61 19.01 -1.67
N ASP A 47 18.72 19.54 -2.17
CA ASP A 47 19.07 20.95 -2.08
C ASP A 47 18.22 21.82 -3.03
N SER A 48 18.39 23.14 -2.97
CA SER A 48 17.62 24.08 -3.79
C SER A 48 17.77 23.81 -5.29
N LEU A 49 18.97 23.46 -5.76
CA LEU A 49 19.23 23.19 -7.18
C LEU A 49 18.54 21.92 -7.65
N SER A 50 18.58 20.86 -6.84
CA SER A 50 17.91 19.60 -7.11
C SER A 50 16.39 19.80 -7.19
N ARG A 51 15.80 20.57 -6.26
CA ARG A 51 14.37 20.90 -6.31
C ARG A 51 14.00 21.70 -7.55
N VAL A 52 14.83 22.67 -7.96
CA VAL A 52 14.64 23.42 -9.22
C VAL A 52 14.63 22.47 -10.43
N LYS A 53 15.55 21.49 -10.47
CA LYS A 53 15.58 20.48 -11.54
C LYS A 53 14.29 19.66 -11.59
N VAL A 54 13.81 19.17 -10.44
CA VAL A 54 12.57 18.39 -10.35
C VAL A 54 11.34 19.18 -10.83
N ILE A 55 11.23 20.47 -10.46
CA ILE A 55 10.13 21.32 -10.94
C ILE A 55 10.26 21.59 -12.45
N ASN A 56 11.47 21.82 -12.95
CA ASN A 56 11.70 21.99 -14.38
C ASN A 56 11.37 20.72 -15.19
N ASP A 57 11.71 19.55 -14.68
CA ASP A 57 11.37 18.26 -15.29
C ASP A 57 9.84 18.10 -15.41
N PHE A 58 9.09 18.52 -14.38
CA PHE A 58 7.63 18.55 -14.43
C PHE A 58 7.11 19.49 -15.52
N ILE A 59 7.63 20.73 -15.60
CA ILE A 59 7.21 21.71 -16.61
C ILE A 59 7.51 21.17 -18.01
N ASP A 60 8.74 20.68 -18.22
CA ASP A 60 9.20 20.10 -19.48
C ASP A 60 8.30 18.93 -19.90
N GLN A 61 7.96 18.03 -18.97
CA GLN A 61 7.01 16.95 -19.24
C GLN A 61 5.66 17.49 -19.73
N LYS A 62 5.12 18.57 -19.14
CA LYS A 62 3.84 19.15 -19.60
C LYS A 62 3.94 19.74 -21.00
N LEU A 63 5.07 20.37 -21.33
CA LEU A 63 5.32 20.88 -22.67
C LEU A 63 5.44 19.76 -23.70
N ALA A 64 6.17 18.69 -23.38
CA ALA A 64 6.28 17.52 -24.26
C ALA A 64 4.93 16.84 -24.49
N ILE A 65 4.11 16.67 -23.43
CA ILE A 65 2.74 16.14 -23.57
C ILE A 65 1.91 17.03 -24.51
N LYS A 66 1.99 18.35 -24.34
CA LYS A 66 1.26 19.29 -25.19
C LYS A 66 1.67 19.18 -26.66
N GLU A 67 2.96 19.05 -26.93
CA GLU A 67 3.49 18.84 -28.27
C GLU A 67 3.08 17.47 -28.84
N ALA A 68 3.19 16.40 -28.05
CA ALA A 68 2.83 15.06 -28.46
C ALA A 68 1.35 14.99 -28.89
N ILE A 69 0.45 15.64 -28.14
CA ILE A 69 -0.97 15.78 -28.52
C ILE A 69 -1.10 16.53 -29.84
N ALA A 70 -0.41 17.67 -29.99
CA ALA A 70 -0.46 18.45 -31.23
C ALA A 70 0.05 17.69 -32.46
N LEU A 71 0.98 16.76 -32.27
CA LEU A 71 1.52 15.87 -33.30
C LEU A 71 0.70 14.57 -33.49
N GLY A 72 -0.37 14.37 -32.72
CA GLY A 72 -1.26 13.21 -32.88
C GLY A 72 -0.73 11.90 -32.27
N TYR A 73 0.19 11.95 -31.30
CA TYR A 73 0.72 10.75 -30.62
C TYR A 73 -0.35 9.93 -29.90
N GLU A 74 -1.51 10.51 -29.59
CA GLU A 74 -2.67 9.78 -29.09
C GLU A 74 -3.22 8.74 -30.09
N ASN A 75 -2.89 8.88 -31.38
CA ASN A 75 -3.25 7.94 -32.43
C ASN A 75 -2.19 6.89 -32.74
N ASP A 76 -1.01 7.00 -32.13
CA ASP A 76 0.06 6.01 -32.28
C ASP A 76 -0.41 4.62 -31.85
N SER A 77 -0.06 3.60 -32.63
CA SER A 77 -0.55 2.24 -32.42
C SER A 77 -0.06 1.64 -31.10
N LEU A 78 1.20 1.90 -30.72
CA LEU A 78 1.75 1.41 -29.46
C LEU A 78 1.06 2.10 -28.28
N VAL A 79 0.84 3.41 -28.35
CA VAL A 79 0.11 4.16 -27.32
C VAL A 79 -1.31 3.61 -27.14
N LYS A 80 -2.05 3.38 -28.24
CA LYS A 80 -3.42 2.86 -28.18
C LYS A 80 -3.49 1.46 -27.57
N VAL A 81 -2.63 0.55 -28.03
CA VAL A 81 -2.59 -0.82 -27.51
C VAL A 81 -2.24 -0.82 -26.03
N SER A 82 -1.17 -0.12 -25.64
CA SER A 82 -0.77 -0.04 -24.23
C SER A 82 -1.82 0.64 -23.36
N LEU A 83 -2.54 1.64 -23.87
CA LEU A 83 -3.63 2.25 -23.11
C LEU A 83 -4.76 1.26 -22.89
N GLU A 84 -5.24 0.58 -23.94
CA GLU A 84 -6.36 -0.36 -23.81
C GLU A 84 -6.02 -1.55 -22.90
N GLU A 85 -4.79 -2.08 -22.96
CA GLU A 85 -4.30 -3.12 -22.05
C GLU A 85 -4.34 -2.68 -20.58
N ASN A 86 -3.97 -1.42 -20.30
CA ASN A 86 -3.92 -0.88 -18.94
C ASN A 86 -5.28 -0.35 -18.44
N LYS A 87 -6.14 0.10 -19.35
CA LYS A 87 -7.42 0.76 -19.07
C LYS A 87 -8.33 -0.08 -18.20
N ARG A 88 -8.38 -1.39 -18.47
CA ARG A 88 -9.14 -2.35 -17.65
C ARG A 88 -8.74 -2.27 -16.18
N SER A 89 -7.43 -2.34 -15.91
CA SER A 89 -6.89 -2.30 -14.55
C SER A 89 -7.10 -0.93 -13.88
N ILE A 90 -6.98 0.16 -14.64
CA ILE A 90 -7.27 1.53 -14.14
C ILE A 90 -8.73 1.65 -13.70
N ILE A 91 -9.66 1.13 -14.50
CA ILE A 91 -11.10 1.15 -14.18
C ILE A 91 -11.39 0.34 -12.91
N ILE A 92 -10.84 -0.87 -12.80
CA ILE A 92 -11.01 -1.74 -11.63
C ILE A 92 -10.49 -1.05 -10.36
N ARG A 93 -9.23 -0.58 -10.39
CA ARG A 93 -8.61 0.11 -9.24
C ARG A 93 -9.35 1.38 -8.87
N GLY A 94 -9.73 2.19 -9.87
CA GLY A 94 -10.48 3.42 -9.67
C GLY A 94 -11.84 3.17 -9.00
N TYR A 95 -12.59 2.19 -9.49
CA TYR A 95 -13.87 1.83 -8.90
C TYR A 95 -13.73 1.31 -7.46
N TYR A 96 -12.73 0.44 -7.21
CA TYR A 96 -12.44 -0.06 -5.86
C TYR A 96 -12.07 1.09 -4.92
N LYS A 97 -11.20 1.99 -5.34
CA LYS A 97 -10.83 3.18 -4.57
C LYS A 97 -12.05 4.02 -4.20
N ILE A 98 -12.89 4.38 -5.17
CA ILE A 98 -14.08 5.24 -4.94
C ILE A 98 -15.10 4.55 -4.02
N ASN A 99 -15.35 3.26 -4.25
CA ASN A 99 -16.48 2.57 -3.64
C ASN A 99 -16.14 1.87 -2.33
N VAL A 100 -14.85 1.62 -2.08
CA VAL A 100 -14.36 0.93 -0.89
C VAL A 100 -13.45 1.88 -0.09
N LEU A 101 -12.29 2.24 -0.63
CA LEU A 101 -11.25 2.94 0.13
C LEU A 101 -11.66 4.37 0.55
N ASP A 102 -12.22 5.16 -0.36
CA ASP A 102 -12.57 6.57 -0.15
C ASP A 102 -13.77 6.77 0.78
N LYS A 103 -14.45 5.69 1.16
CA LYS A 103 -15.54 5.69 2.15
C LYS A 103 -15.06 5.35 3.56
N ILE A 104 -13.81 4.91 3.73
CA ILE A 104 -13.25 4.57 5.03
C ILE A 104 -12.94 5.84 5.81
N ARG A 105 -13.38 5.90 7.06
CA ARG A 105 -13.07 6.98 8.00
C ARG A 105 -12.61 6.38 9.31
N VAL A 106 -11.49 6.86 9.83
CA VAL A 106 -11.03 6.60 11.20
C VAL A 106 -11.30 7.85 12.01
N LYS A 107 -12.13 7.71 13.03
CA LYS A 107 -12.50 8.81 13.92
C LYS A 107 -11.47 8.95 15.03
N GLU A 108 -11.23 10.18 15.48
CA GLU A 108 -10.28 10.48 16.55
C GLU A 108 -10.56 9.70 17.85
N ASN A 109 -11.83 9.46 18.18
CA ASN A 109 -12.21 8.68 19.36
C ASN A 109 -11.80 7.20 19.26
N GLU A 110 -11.74 6.62 18.07
CA GLU A 110 -11.24 5.27 17.84
C GLU A 110 -9.73 5.19 18.12
N ILE A 111 -8.97 6.19 17.63
CA ILE A 111 -7.54 6.30 17.87
C ILE A 111 -7.25 6.46 19.38
N ARG A 112 -7.98 7.36 20.04
CA ARG A 112 -7.87 7.57 21.49
C ARG A 112 -8.23 6.33 22.30
N LYS A 113 -9.22 5.56 21.85
CA LYS A 113 -9.60 4.30 22.50
C LYS A 113 -8.43 3.31 22.47
N ILE A 114 -7.81 3.09 21.31
CA ILE A 114 -6.65 2.19 21.19
C ILE A 114 -5.46 2.70 22.02
N TYR A 115 -5.16 4.00 21.97
CA TYR A 115 -4.11 4.60 22.79
C TYR A 115 -4.34 4.35 24.28
N ASN A 116 -5.54 4.62 24.78
CA ASN A 116 -5.90 4.39 26.18
C ASN A 116 -5.78 2.91 26.55
N GLN A 117 -6.18 2.01 25.65
CA GLN A 117 -6.03 0.58 25.88
C GLN A 117 -4.55 0.15 25.95
N PHE A 118 -3.68 0.81 25.20
CA PHE A 118 -2.25 0.55 25.22
C PHE A 118 -1.58 1.04 26.52
N VAL A 119 -1.88 2.26 26.97
CA VAL A 119 -1.22 2.86 28.14
C VAL A 119 -1.85 2.46 29.48
N ASN A 120 -3.10 2.01 29.50
CA ASN A 120 -3.72 1.47 30.71
C ASN A 120 -3.28 0.01 30.90
N GLN A 121 -2.71 -0.28 32.07
CA GLN A 121 -2.10 -1.56 32.40
C GLN A 121 -2.70 -2.13 33.69
N TYR A 122 -2.82 -3.44 33.74
CA TYR A 122 -3.18 -4.21 34.93
C TYR A 122 -2.02 -5.13 35.28
N HIS A 123 -1.49 -5.03 36.49
CA HIS A 123 -0.66 -6.09 37.07
C HIS A 123 -1.60 -7.11 37.70
N LEU A 124 -1.57 -8.33 37.19
CA LEU A 124 -2.52 -9.38 37.52
C LEU A 124 -1.82 -10.62 38.09
N ALA A 125 -2.49 -11.29 39.01
CA ALA A 125 -2.24 -12.71 39.28
C ALA A 125 -3.46 -13.54 38.92
N GLU A 126 -3.26 -14.78 38.46
CA GLU A 126 -4.33 -15.65 37.97
C GLU A 126 -4.41 -17.00 38.69
N ILE A 127 -5.65 -17.50 38.80
CA ILE A 127 -5.96 -18.91 38.97
C ILE A 127 -6.79 -19.31 37.76
N VAL A 128 -6.30 -20.31 37.03
CA VAL A 128 -6.98 -20.85 35.85
C VAL A 128 -7.35 -22.30 36.12
N VAL A 129 -8.61 -22.66 35.85
CA VAL A 129 -9.12 -24.03 36.01
C VAL A 129 -9.94 -24.42 34.79
N ASN A 130 -10.11 -25.73 34.54
CA ASN A 130 -10.97 -26.25 33.47
C ASN A 130 -12.18 -27.05 34.00
N ASN A 131 -12.43 -26.99 35.32
CA ASN A 131 -13.49 -27.75 35.98
C ASN A 131 -14.44 -26.83 36.74
N ASP A 132 -15.74 -26.96 36.46
CA ASP A 132 -16.78 -26.13 37.06
C ASP A 132 -16.93 -26.31 38.57
N SER A 133 -16.79 -27.52 39.08
CA SER A 133 -16.87 -27.80 40.51
C SER A 133 -15.73 -27.13 41.27
N ILE A 134 -14.51 -27.17 40.71
CA ILE A 134 -13.34 -26.49 41.27
C ILE A 134 -13.53 -24.96 41.23
N ALA A 135 -14.00 -24.42 40.10
CA ALA A 135 -14.29 -23.00 39.99
C ALA A 135 -15.35 -22.54 41.01
N GLN A 136 -16.42 -23.31 41.20
CA GLN A 136 -17.44 -23.01 42.20
C GLN A 136 -16.89 -23.05 43.63
N TYR A 137 -16.00 -23.99 43.93
CA TYR A 137 -15.32 -24.06 45.22
C TYR A 137 -14.45 -22.82 45.46
N ILE A 138 -13.58 -22.47 44.51
CA ILE A 138 -12.72 -21.27 44.59
C ILE A 138 -13.57 -20.00 44.78
N ALA A 139 -14.65 -19.85 44.01
CA ALA A 139 -15.55 -18.71 44.13
C ALA A 139 -16.21 -18.60 45.51
N LYS A 140 -16.56 -19.73 46.15
CA LYS A 140 -17.11 -19.76 47.51
C LYS A 140 -16.06 -19.39 48.55
N GLU A 141 -14.85 -19.94 48.45
CA GLU A 141 -13.76 -19.64 49.40
C GLU A 141 -13.31 -18.18 49.31
N LEU A 142 -13.17 -17.63 48.09
CA LEU A 142 -12.88 -16.20 47.91
C LEU A 142 -13.97 -15.30 48.54
N LYS A 143 -15.25 -15.69 48.44
CA LYS A 143 -16.36 -14.96 49.10
C LYS A 143 -16.28 -15.02 50.63
N LYS A 144 -15.74 -16.10 51.20
CA LYS A 144 -15.50 -16.23 52.65
C LYS A 144 -14.28 -15.44 53.13
N GLY A 145 -13.50 -14.85 52.21
CA GLY A 145 -12.29 -14.10 52.54
C GLY A 145 -11.03 -14.96 52.62
N VAL A 146 -11.06 -16.20 52.13
CA VAL A 146 -9.86 -17.03 52.01
C VAL A 146 -8.85 -16.31 51.10
N PRO A 147 -7.56 -16.23 51.49
CA PRO A 147 -6.54 -15.57 50.67
C PRO A 147 -6.40 -16.22 49.30
N PHE A 148 -6.32 -15.40 48.25
CA PHE A 148 -6.16 -15.84 46.86
C PHE A 148 -4.97 -16.79 46.70
N GLU A 149 -3.86 -16.48 47.37
CA GLU A 149 -2.60 -17.21 47.32
C GLU A 149 -2.75 -18.66 47.81
N SER A 150 -3.63 -18.90 48.78
CA SER A 150 -3.89 -20.27 49.28
C SER A 150 -4.69 -21.14 48.31
N LEU A 151 -5.36 -20.52 47.33
CA LEU A 151 -6.17 -21.19 46.32
C LEU A 151 -5.39 -21.47 45.03
N LEU A 152 -4.14 -21.00 44.93
CA LEU A 152 -3.26 -21.28 43.78
C LEU A 152 -2.97 -22.76 43.59
N VAL A 153 -3.09 -23.58 44.64
CA VAL A 153 -2.95 -25.04 44.57
C VAL A 153 -3.93 -25.69 43.59
N TYR A 154 -5.04 -25.02 43.27
CA TYR A 154 -6.03 -25.50 42.29
C TYR A 154 -5.76 -25.01 40.87
N SER A 155 -4.80 -24.10 40.67
CA SER A 155 -4.51 -23.51 39.36
C SER A 155 -3.82 -24.52 38.44
N LEU A 156 -4.21 -24.49 37.17
CA LEU A 156 -3.49 -25.17 36.08
C LEU A 156 -2.25 -24.39 35.63
N ASP A 157 -2.15 -23.11 35.97
CA ASP A 157 -0.90 -22.36 35.79
C ASP A 157 0.09 -22.73 36.90
N THR A 158 1.09 -23.52 36.52
CA THR A 158 2.19 -23.95 37.40
C THR A 158 3.50 -23.21 37.12
N ILE A 159 3.52 -22.31 36.14
CA ILE A 159 4.76 -21.64 35.68
C ILE A 159 4.91 -20.23 36.24
N SER A 160 3.81 -19.59 36.64
CA SER A 160 3.81 -18.26 37.24
C SER A 160 3.88 -18.35 38.77
N PRO A 161 5.01 -18.02 39.42
CA PRO A 161 5.09 -18.04 40.87
C PRO A 161 4.05 -17.10 41.48
N GLY A 162 3.25 -17.59 42.44
CA GLY A 162 2.16 -16.79 43.03
C GLY A 162 0.99 -16.51 42.06
N GLY A 163 0.95 -17.19 40.90
CA GLY A 163 0.04 -16.88 39.81
C GLY A 163 0.31 -15.55 39.12
N ASP A 164 1.44 -14.87 39.41
CA ASP A 164 1.73 -13.53 38.90
C ASP A 164 2.07 -13.56 37.40
N ILE A 165 1.17 -13.02 36.58
CA ILE A 165 1.30 -12.92 35.11
C ILE A 165 1.77 -11.53 34.65
N GLY A 166 2.28 -10.72 35.58
CA GLY A 166 2.88 -9.42 35.32
C GLY A 166 1.89 -8.35 34.86
N SER A 167 2.45 -7.28 34.30
CA SER A 167 1.71 -6.13 33.77
C SER A 167 1.23 -6.37 32.35
N ASN A 168 -0.07 -6.26 32.14
CA ASN A 168 -0.75 -6.49 30.88
C ASN A 168 -1.54 -5.26 30.45
N SER A 169 -1.38 -4.86 29.19
CA SER A 169 -2.12 -3.73 28.63
C SER A 169 -3.60 -4.08 28.46
N GLU A 170 -4.50 -3.11 28.61
CA GLU A 170 -5.91 -3.31 28.22
C GLU A 170 -6.05 -3.68 26.72
N PHE A 171 -5.04 -3.40 25.90
CA PHE A 171 -5.00 -3.78 24.49
C PHE A 171 -4.74 -5.28 24.29
N SER A 172 -3.98 -5.92 25.17
CA SER A 172 -3.63 -7.35 25.09
C SER A 172 -4.59 -8.27 25.87
N ILE A 173 -5.40 -7.71 26.77
CA ILE A 173 -6.37 -8.48 27.55
C ILE A 173 -7.64 -8.75 26.72
N PRO A 174 -8.13 -10.00 26.64
CA PRO A 174 -9.39 -10.34 25.97
C PRO A 174 -10.57 -9.48 26.45
N SER A 175 -11.47 -9.12 25.53
CA SER A 175 -12.52 -8.14 25.79
C SER A 175 -13.48 -8.56 26.91
N GLU A 176 -13.72 -9.86 27.03
CA GLU A 176 -14.54 -10.56 27.99
C GLU A 176 -13.96 -10.37 29.40
N ILE A 177 -12.66 -10.60 29.56
CA ILE A 177 -11.93 -10.41 30.80
C ILE A 177 -11.86 -8.92 31.16
N LEU A 178 -11.49 -8.07 30.20
CA LEU A 178 -11.32 -6.64 30.42
C LEU A 178 -12.59 -5.96 30.94
N LYS A 179 -13.78 -6.37 30.44
CA LYS A 179 -15.08 -5.88 30.92
C LYS A 179 -15.28 -6.14 32.43
N VAL A 180 -14.86 -7.32 32.90
CA VAL A 180 -14.95 -7.68 34.32
C VAL A 180 -13.89 -6.93 35.13
N LEU A 181 -12.64 -6.94 34.67
CA LEU A 181 -11.53 -6.24 35.34
C LEU A 181 -11.84 -4.77 35.58
N LYS A 182 -12.43 -4.05 34.60
CA LYS A 182 -12.81 -2.63 34.74
C LYS A 182 -13.75 -2.37 35.92
N ARG A 183 -14.62 -3.33 36.25
CA ARG A 183 -15.60 -3.24 37.35
C ARG A 183 -15.04 -3.70 38.70
N THR A 184 -13.92 -4.41 38.70
CA THR A 184 -13.28 -4.96 39.91
C THR A 184 -12.28 -3.97 40.50
N LYS A 185 -12.37 -3.65 41.79
CA LYS A 185 -11.42 -2.73 42.44
C LYS A 185 -10.01 -3.33 42.53
N GLN A 186 -8.97 -2.49 42.54
CA GLN A 186 -7.61 -2.93 42.84
C GLN A 186 -7.55 -3.65 44.20
N GLY A 187 -6.73 -4.68 44.31
CA GLY A 187 -6.63 -5.59 45.44
C GLY A 187 -7.73 -6.66 45.51
N LYS A 188 -8.73 -6.64 44.61
CA LYS A 188 -9.82 -7.63 44.57
C LYS A 188 -9.64 -8.62 43.42
N VAL A 189 -10.33 -9.75 43.54
CA VAL A 189 -10.34 -10.83 42.54
C VAL A 189 -11.56 -10.67 41.63
N ALA A 190 -11.34 -10.69 40.33
CA ALA A 190 -12.34 -10.77 39.29
C ALA A 190 -12.54 -12.24 38.91
N GLY A 191 -13.77 -12.75 38.95
CA GLY A 191 -14.05 -14.14 38.60
C GLY A 191 -15.29 -14.71 39.26
N PRO A 192 -15.74 -15.91 38.85
CA PRO A 192 -15.20 -16.70 37.73
C PRO A 192 -15.48 -16.07 36.36
N ILE A 193 -14.52 -16.13 35.42
CA ILE A 193 -14.66 -15.66 34.02
C ILE A 193 -14.38 -16.83 33.09
N ARG A 194 -15.37 -17.29 32.31
CA ARG A 194 -15.17 -18.36 31.33
C ARG A 194 -14.63 -17.79 30.01
N LEU A 195 -13.58 -18.40 29.48
CA LEU A 195 -13.00 -18.09 28.17
C LEU A 195 -12.51 -19.40 27.53
N GLY A 196 -13.16 -19.83 26.45
CA GLY A 196 -12.96 -21.17 25.89
C GLY A 196 -13.30 -22.26 26.91
N ASP A 197 -12.41 -23.24 27.04
CA ASP A 197 -12.53 -24.37 27.96
C ASP A 197 -12.01 -24.07 29.38
N TYR A 198 -11.59 -22.84 29.63
CA TYR A 198 -10.98 -22.43 30.89
C TYR A 198 -11.83 -21.39 31.64
N ILE A 199 -11.64 -21.36 32.95
CA ILE A 199 -12.28 -20.44 33.89
C ILE A 199 -11.20 -19.74 34.70
N TYR A 200 -11.22 -18.42 34.66
CA TYR A 200 -10.20 -17.56 35.25
C TYR A 200 -10.72 -16.83 36.49
N PHE A 201 -9.85 -16.73 37.48
CA PHE A 201 -9.94 -15.79 38.60
C PHE A 201 -8.71 -14.91 38.58
N LEU A 202 -8.89 -13.60 38.46
CA LEU A 202 -7.82 -12.63 38.27
C LEU A 202 -7.76 -11.65 39.42
N LYS A 203 -6.72 -11.70 40.24
CA LYS A 203 -6.45 -10.71 41.28
C LYS A 203 -5.81 -9.47 40.65
N ILE A 204 -6.40 -8.30 40.86
CA ILE A 204 -5.81 -7.03 40.41
C ILE A 204 -4.80 -6.58 41.46
N ILE A 205 -3.52 -6.76 41.20
CA ILE A 205 -2.43 -6.32 42.09
C ILE A 205 -2.31 -4.79 42.00
N GLU A 206 -2.15 -4.27 40.78
CA GLU A 206 -1.97 -2.85 40.51
C GLU A 206 -2.74 -2.45 39.25
N ARG A 207 -3.29 -1.23 39.25
CA ARG A 207 -3.73 -0.54 38.03
C ARG A 207 -2.82 0.65 37.78
N LYS A 208 -2.17 0.66 36.63
CA LYS A 208 -1.22 1.71 36.28
C LYS A 208 -1.53 2.30 34.91
N ARG A 209 -1.30 3.59 34.76
CA ARG A 209 -1.30 4.26 33.46
C ARG A 209 0.12 4.67 33.11
N LEU A 210 0.60 4.20 31.98
CA LEU A 210 1.91 4.60 31.45
C LEU A 210 1.86 6.05 30.98
N THR A 211 2.95 6.78 31.20
CA THR A 211 3.13 8.16 30.73
C THR A 211 3.82 8.23 29.37
N THR A 212 4.43 7.12 28.94
CA THR A 212 5.06 6.96 27.63
C THR A 212 4.58 5.66 26.96
N PRO A 213 4.48 5.64 25.62
CA PRO A 213 4.66 6.77 24.70
C PRO A 213 3.51 7.78 24.83
N LYS A 214 3.79 9.04 24.43
CA LYS A 214 2.76 10.09 24.39
C LYS A 214 1.79 9.83 23.24
N TYR A 215 0.57 10.36 23.34
CA TYR A 215 -0.46 10.17 22.32
C TYR A 215 0.03 10.61 20.94
N GLU A 216 0.67 11.77 20.87
CA GLU A 216 1.15 12.40 19.64
C GLU A 216 2.20 11.54 18.93
N GLU A 217 3.05 10.84 19.70
CA GLU A 217 4.13 9.97 19.19
C GLU A 217 3.58 8.73 18.46
N VAL A 218 2.45 8.19 18.93
CA VAL A 218 1.87 6.95 18.39
C VAL A 218 0.58 7.15 17.59
N ARG A 219 0.00 8.35 17.62
CA ARG A 219 -1.29 8.67 16.98
C ARG A 219 -1.31 8.26 15.51
N LYS A 220 -0.25 8.59 14.75
CA LYS A 220 -0.16 8.25 13.33
C LYS A 220 -0.13 6.73 13.10
N ASN A 221 0.68 6.01 13.88
CA ASN A 221 0.78 4.55 13.75
C ASN A 221 -0.56 3.86 14.08
N ILE A 222 -1.25 4.31 15.13
CA ILE A 222 -2.59 3.81 15.48
C ILE A 222 -3.59 4.10 14.34
N TYR A 223 -3.59 5.33 13.81
CA TYR A 223 -4.44 5.71 12.68
C TYR A 223 -4.19 4.82 11.47
N ASP A 224 -2.92 4.65 11.07
CA ASP A 224 -2.54 3.85 9.91
C ASP A 224 -2.93 2.37 10.08
N ASN A 225 -2.77 1.82 11.28
CA ASN A 225 -3.20 0.45 11.60
C ASN A 225 -4.72 0.31 11.49
N LEU A 226 -5.49 1.23 12.10
CA LEU A 226 -6.95 1.23 12.02
C LEU A 226 -7.45 1.42 10.58
N MET A 227 -6.77 2.25 9.78
CA MET A 227 -7.09 2.42 8.37
C MET A 227 -6.89 1.12 7.60
N ARG A 228 -5.77 0.40 7.81
CA ARG A 228 -5.51 -0.89 7.16
C ARG A 228 -6.53 -1.96 7.57
N GLU A 229 -6.81 -2.09 8.86
CA GLU A 229 -7.80 -3.05 9.37
C GLU A 229 -9.19 -2.80 8.76
N LYS A 230 -9.65 -1.54 8.77
CA LYS A 230 -10.93 -1.18 8.14
C LYS A 230 -10.92 -1.40 6.63
N ALA A 231 -9.80 -1.17 5.96
CA ALA A 231 -9.67 -1.42 4.52
C ALA A 231 -9.74 -2.90 4.18
N MET A 232 -9.09 -3.77 4.97
CA MET A 232 -9.20 -5.22 4.83
C MET A 232 -10.65 -5.66 5.00
N LYS A 233 -11.29 -5.30 6.13
CA LYS A 233 -12.69 -5.65 6.40
C LYS A 233 -13.66 -5.16 5.31
N LYS A 234 -13.51 -3.90 4.86
CA LYS A 234 -14.35 -3.36 3.79
C LYS A 234 -14.08 -4.02 2.43
N GLY A 235 -12.85 -4.44 2.18
CA GLY A 235 -12.47 -5.22 1.00
C GLY A 235 -13.12 -6.60 1.01
N GLU A 236 -13.05 -7.31 2.14
CA GLU A 236 -13.72 -8.61 2.36
C GLU A 236 -15.23 -8.49 2.13
N GLU A 237 -15.90 -7.55 2.82
CA GLU A 237 -17.34 -7.29 2.64
C GLU A 237 -17.70 -6.98 1.17
N PHE A 238 -16.82 -6.27 0.45
CA PHE A 238 -17.00 -5.95 -0.96
C PHE A 238 -16.87 -7.18 -1.86
N ILE A 239 -15.87 -8.03 -1.61
CA ILE A 239 -15.63 -9.27 -2.37
C ILE A 239 -16.76 -10.28 -2.11
N GLU A 240 -17.14 -10.52 -0.86
CA GLU A 240 -18.24 -11.40 -0.50
C GLU A 240 -19.54 -11.00 -1.22
N LYS A 241 -19.85 -9.70 -1.20
CA LYS A 241 -21.00 -9.17 -1.93
C LYS A 241 -20.88 -9.40 -3.43
N LEU A 242 -19.70 -9.18 -4.00
CA LEU A 242 -19.46 -9.33 -5.44
C LEU A 242 -19.62 -10.79 -5.88
N LEU A 243 -19.08 -11.74 -5.13
CA LEU A 243 -19.23 -13.18 -5.37
C LEU A 243 -20.70 -13.60 -5.25
N LYS A 244 -21.41 -13.11 -4.23
CA LYS A 244 -22.85 -13.35 -4.05
C LYS A 244 -23.68 -12.81 -5.21
N ASP A 245 -23.44 -11.56 -5.61
CA ASP A 245 -24.13 -10.91 -6.74
C ASP A 245 -23.82 -11.61 -8.07
N ALA A 246 -22.64 -12.22 -8.19
CA ALA A 246 -22.23 -13.03 -9.33
C ALA A 246 -22.82 -14.44 -9.34
N GLN A 247 -23.45 -14.89 -8.25
CA GLN A 247 -24.04 -16.23 -8.10
C GLN A 247 -23.02 -17.31 -8.51
N ILE A 248 -21.84 -17.29 -7.88
CA ILE A 248 -20.75 -18.22 -8.18
C ILE A 248 -21.17 -19.66 -7.83
N GLU A 249 -21.12 -20.54 -8.82
CA GLU A 249 -21.30 -21.98 -8.68
C GLU A 249 -19.99 -22.69 -9.06
N TYR A 250 -19.59 -23.70 -8.30
CA TYR A 250 -18.36 -24.47 -8.53
C TYR A 250 -18.65 -25.84 -9.14
N ASN A 251 -17.79 -26.30 -10.05
CA ASN A 251 -17.76 -27.68 -10.52
C ASN A 251 -16.71 -28.48 -9.76
N GLN A 252 -17.12 -29.53 -9.05
CA GLN A 252 -16.20 -30.38 -8.31
C GLN A 252 -15.16 -31.05 -9.22
N ALA A 253 -15.57 -31.56 -10.39
CA ALA A 253 -14.64 -32.20 -11.32
C ALA A 253 -13.53 -31.23 -11.79
N GLY A 254 -13.88 -29.97 -12.04
CA GLY A 254 -12.90 -28.93 -12.37
C GLY A 254 -11.97 -28.59 -11.20
N LEU A 255 -12.49 -28.55 -9.97
CA LEU A 255 -11.68 -28.29 -8.76
C LEU A 255 -10.64 -29.39 -8.52
N ASP A 256 -11.03 -30.65 -8.72
CA ASP A 256 -10.15 -31.80 -8.49
C ASP A 256 -8.95 -31.77 -9.47
N LEU A 257 -9.17 -31.32 -10.71
CA LEU A 257 -8.12 -31.16 -11.71
C LEU A 257 -7.05 -30.13 -11.32
N LEU A 258 -7.35 -29.16 -10.44
CA LEU A 258 -6.36 -28.17 -10.01
C LEU A 258 -5.22 -28.77 -9.18
N ARG A 259 -5.45 -29.95 -8.57
CA ARG A 259 -4.43 -30.67 -7.80
C ARG A 259 -3.55 -31.59 -8.66
N LYS A 260 -3.94 -31.85 -9.91
CA LYS A 260 -3.18 -32.67 -10.85
C LYS A 260 -2.16 -31.79 -11.59
N PRO A 261 -0.86 -32.16 -11.67
CA PRO A 261 0.16 -31.35 -12.33
C PRO A 261 -0.27 -30.91 -13.74
N GLU A 262 -0.12 -29.62 -14.05
CA GLU A 262 -0.57 -29.04 -15.33
C GLU A 262 -0.03 -29.80 -16.56
N SER A 263 1.22 -30.29 -16.50
CA SER A 263 1.85 -31.08 -17.56
C SER A 263 1.22 -32.45 -17.83
N LEU A 264 0.32 -32.92 -16.96
CA LEU A 264 -0.35 -34.21 -17.07
C LEU A 264 -1.83 -34.07 -17.47
N LEU A 265 -2.31 -32.85 -17.68
CA LEU A 265 -3.69 -32.60 -18.08
C LEU A 265 -3.87 -32.74 -19.58
N THR A 266 -4.97 -33.38 -19.97
CA THR A 266 -5.44 -33.47 -21.36
C THR A 266 -6.14 -32.19 -21.79
N GLU A 267 -6.29 -31.98 -23.10
CA GLU A 267 -7.04 -30.82 -23.63
C GLU A 267 -8.51 -30.80 -23.17
N GLU A 268 -9.13 -31.96 -22.97
CA GLU A 268 -10.49 -32.07 -22.47
C GLU A 268 -10.58 -31.63 -20.99
N GLU A 269 -9.67 -32.11 -20.14
CA GLU A 269 -9.56 -31.69 -18.74
C GLU A 269 -9.30 -30.18 -18.63
N LEU A 270 -8.39 -29.63 -19.44
CA LEU A 270 -8.12 -28.19 -19.49
C LEU A 270 -9.34 -27.35 -19.92
N ASN A 271 -10.27 -27.93 -20.68
CA ASN A 271 -11.51 -27.27 -21.11
C ASN A 271 -12.69 -27.47 -20.14
N THR A 272 -12.51 -28.26 -19.09
CA THR A 272 -13.54 -28.48 -18.08
C THR A 272 -13.87 -27.17 -17.37
N TRP A 273 -15.16 -26.86 -17.23
CA TRP A 273 -15.59 -25.67 -16.50
C TRP A 273 -15.38 -25.87 -15.00
N ILE A 274 -14.94 -24.83 -14.30
CA ILE A 274 -14.64 -24.86 -12.87
C ILE A 274 -15.52 -23.91 -12.08
N VAL A 275 -15.84 -22.76 -12.66
CA VAL A 275 -16.74 -21.77 -12.08
C VAL A 275 -17.77 -21.35 -13.10
N LYS A 276 -19.01 -21.23 -12.66
CA LYS A 276 -20.09 -20.60 -13.40
C LYS A 276 -20.50 -19.33 -12.66
N LYS A 277 -20.49 -18.20 -13.38
CA LYS A 277 -20.88 -16.86 -12.90
C LYS A 277 -22.03 -16.30 -13.74
N TYR A 278 -22.88 -15.49 -13.13
CA TYR A 278 -24.06 -14.86 -13.74
C TYR A 278 -24.95 -15.85 -14.50
N LYS A 279 -25.09 -17.08 -13.99
CA LYS A 279 -25.85 -18.22 -14.55
C LYS A 279 -25.38 -18.78 -15.90
N LYS A 280 -24.50 -18.11 -16.65
CA LYS A 280 -24.16 -18.50 -18.03
C LYS A 280 -22.70 -18.34 -18.45
N ASN A 281 -21.88 -17.67 -17.64
CA ASN A 281 -20.49 -17.42 -17.98
C ASN A 281 -19.62 -18.44 -17.24
N TYR A 282 -18.88 -19.25 -17.99
CA TYR A 282 -18.06 -20.32 -17.44
C TYR A 282 -16.59 -19.94 -17.49
N VAL A 283 -15.89 -20.21 -16.40
CA VAL A 283 -14.43 -20.19 -16.32
C VAL A 283 -13.94 -21.63 -16.36
N ARG A 284 -12.83 -21.87 -17.06
CA ARG A 284 -12.28 -23.21 -17.29
C ARG A 284 -11.01 -23.43 -16.49
N VAL A 285 -10.63 -24.69 -16.30
CA VAL A 285 -9.40 -25.10 -15.60
C VAL A 285 -8.18 -24.36 -16.16
N ARG A 286 -8.00 -24.33 -17.49
CA ARG A 286 -6.87 -23.63 -18.15
C ARG A 286 -6.72 -22.16 -17.78
N THR A 287 -7.80 -21.50 -17.36
CA THR A 287 -7.78 -20.06 -17.05
C THR A 287 -7.12 -19.77 -15.72
N VAL A 288 -7.19 -20.71 -14.76
CA VAL A 288 -6.78 -20.48 -13.37
C VAL A 288 -5.68 -21.42 -12.90
N ILE A 289 -5.43 -22.51 -13.62
CA ILE A 289 -4.57 -23.60 -13.15
C ILE A 289 -3.16 -23.14 -12.80
N SER A 290 -2.47 -22.40 -13.67
CA SER A 290 -1.08 -22.01 -13.42
C SER A 290 -0.98 -21.12 -12.18
N ALA A 291 -1.90 -20.15 -12.03
CA ALA A 291 -1.95 -19.26 -10.87
C ALA A 291 -2.28 -20.02 -9.58
N VAL A 292 -3.26 -20.93 -9.61
CA VAL A 292 -3.64 -21.73 -8.45
C VAL A 292 -2.49 -22.66 -8.03
N GLN A 293 -1.92 -23.42 -8.97
CA GLN A 293 -0.87 -24.40 -8.67
C GLN A 293 0.41 -23.77 -8.12
N GLU A 294 0.79 -22.58 -8.61
CA GLU A 294 1.93 -21.87 -8.04
C GLU A 294 1.73 -21.54 -6.55
N ASN A 295 0.49 -21.24 -6.15
CA ASN A 295 0.16 -20.95 -4.76
C ASN A 295 0.01 -22.22 -3.93
N LEU A 296 -0.59 -23.30 -4.47
CA LEU A 296 -0.70 -24.59 -3.79
C LEU A 296 0.67 -25.24 -3.53
N LYS A 297 1.68 -25.00 -4.38
CA LYS A 297 3.07 -25.44 -4.11
C LYS A 297 3.63 -24.85 -2.81
N LYS A 298 3.22 -23.62 -2.47
CA LYS A 298 3.67 -22.90 -1.27
C LYS A 298 2.80 -23.25 -0.04
N ALA A 299 1.53 -23.55 -0.26
CA ALA A 299 0.57 -23.91 0.78
C ALA A 299 -0.38 -25.04 0.31
N PRO A 300 0.02 -26.32 0.46
CA PRO A 300 -0.73 -27.46 -0.08
C PRO A 300 -2.14 -27.66 0.49
N ASP A 301 -2.35 -27.21 1.73
CA ASP A 301 -3.62 -27.37 2.45
C ASP A 301 -4.64 -26.25 2.16
N LEU A 302 -4.26 -25.25 1.36
CA LEU A 302 -5.14 -24.13 1.03
C LEU A 302 -6.31 -24.59 0.15
N ASP A 303 -7.54 -24.16 0.47
CA ASP A 303 -8.70 -24.42 -0.39
C ASP A 303 -8.51 -23.72 -1.75
N PRO A 304 -8.48 -24.47 -2.87
CA PRO A 304 -8.33 -23.89 -4.21
C PRO A 304 -9.40 -22.85 -4.55
N LYS A 305 -10.60 -22.92 -3.94
CA LYS A 305 -11.66 -21.94 -4.17
C LYS A 305 -11.21 -20.52 -3.84
N PHE A 306 -10.48 -20.33 -2.74
CA PHE A 306 -9.97 -19.01 -2.36
C PHE A 306 -9.03 -18.43 -3.43
N LEU A 307 -8.18 -19.27 -4.01
CA LEU A 307 -7.27 -18.88 -5.08
C LEU A 307 -8.03 -18.55 -6.37
N ILE A 308 -9.02 -19.36 -6.73
CA ILE A 308 -9.90 -19.10 -7.88
C ILE A 308 -10.62 -17.77 -7.70
N GLU A 309 -11.24 -17.52 -6.53
CA GLU A 309 -11.94 -16.27 -6.24
C GLU A 309 -11.01 -15.07 -6.42
N ARG A 310 -9.75 -15.16 -5.96
CA ARG A 310 -8.75 -14.10 -6.16
C ARG A 310 -8.52 -13.77 -7.63
N GLU A 311 -8.45 -14.78 -8.49
CA GLU A 311 -8.30 -14.60 -9.95
C GLU A 311 -9.60 -14.06 -10.60
N LEU A 312 -10.77 -14.37 -10.04
CA LEU A 312 -12.07 -13.92 -10.56
C LEU A 312 -12.44 -12.49 -10.17
N VAL A 313 -12.03 -12.02 -8.99
CA VAL A 313 -12.46 -10.71 -8.46
C VAL A 313 -12.21 -9.56 -9.45
N PRO A 314 -11.03 -9.40 -10.08
CA PRO A 314 -10.80 -8.32 -11.04
C PRO A 314 -11.82 -8.32 -12.18
N ASP A 315 -12.15 -9.50 -12.70
CA ASP A 315 -13.13 -9.68 -13.76
C ASP A 315 -14.54 -9.31 -13.31
N LEU A 316 -14.94 -9.78 -12.12
CA LEU A 316 -16.25 -9.46 -11.55
C LEU A 316 -16.40 -7.96 -11.26
N VAL A 317 -15.33 -7.30 -10.80
CA VAL A 317 -15.33 -5.85 -10.61
C VAL A 317 -15.50 -5.14 -11.95
N TYR A 318 -14.79 -5.57 -12.99
CA TYR A 318 -14.93 -4.98 -14.32
C TYR A 318 -16.36 -5.16 -14.87
N ASP A 319 -16.91 -6.37 -14.78
CA ASP A 319 -18.29 -6.68 -15.20
C ASP A 319 -19.30 -5.77 -14.47
N LEU A 320 -19.11 -5.58 -13.15
CA LEU A 320 -19.92 -4.68 -12.33
C LEU A 320 -19.80 -3.21 -12.77
N VAL A 321 -18.58 -2.75 -13.06
CA VAL A 321 -18.33 -1.38 -13.51
C VAL A 321 -19.03 -1.11 -14.83
N MET A 322 -18.86 -2.00 -15.81
CA MET A 322 -19.47 -1.86 -17.12
C MET A 322 -21.00 -1.91 -17.04
N LYS A 323 -21.56 -2.83 -16.24
CA LYS A 323 -23.01 -2.90 -15.97
C LYS A 323 -23.55 -1.59 -15.40
N LYS A 324 -22.80 -0.93 -14.52
CA LYS A 324 -23.19 0.35 -13.88
C LYS A 324 -22.80 1.58 -14.68
N ARG A 325 -22.07 1.44 -15.80
CA ARG A 325 -21.43 2.53 -16.54
C ARG A 325 -20.56 3.43 -15.64
N ALA A 326 -19.96 2.82 -14.61
CA ALA A 326 -19.18 3.54 -13.60
C ALA A 326 -17.80 3.96 -14.12
N ASP A 327 -17.34 3.39 -15.24
CA ASP A 327 -16.17 3.81 -16.01
C ASP A 327 -16.23 5.30 -16.41
N ARG A 328 -17.45 5.87 -16.49
CA ARG A 328 -17.68 7.28 -16.83
C ARG A 328 -17.43 8.24 -15.66
N HIS A 329 -17.17 7.73 -14.46
CA HIS A 329 -16.95 8.56 -13.27
C HIS A 329 -15.78 9.53 -13.48
N PRO A 330 -15.89 10.82 -13.08
CA PRO A 330 -14.87 11.83 -13.35
C PRO A 330 -13.46 11.45 -12.86
N GLN A 331 -13.36 10.83 -11.68
CA GLN A 331 -12.07 10.36 -11.15
C GLN A 331 -11.47 9.23 -12.00
N ILE A 332 -12.27 8.28 -12.49
CA ILE A 332 -11.76 7.20 -13.35
C ILE A 332 -11.32 7.76 -14.70
N LYS A 333 -12.09 8.67 -15.28
CA LYS A 333 -11.69 9.39 -16.50
C LYS A 333 -10.39 10.17 -16.31
N LYS A 334 -10.18 10.80 -15.14
CA LYS A 334 -8.93 11.49 -14.80
C LYS A 334 -7.75 10.52 -14.79
N GLU A 335 -7.89 9.35 -14.18
CA GLU A 335 -6.82 8.34 -14.12
C GLU A 335 -6.53 7.71 -15.50
N ILE A 336 -7.54 7.48 -16.34
CA ILE A 336 -7.33 7.05 -17.73
C ILE A 336 -6.57 8.13 -18.52
N LYS A 337 -6.96 9.40 -18.36
CA LYS A 337 -6.30 10.53 -19.02
C LYS A 337 -4.84 10.67 -18.57
N LYS A 338 -4.55 10.48 -17.28
CA LYS A 338 -3.18 10.45 -16.74
C LYS A 338 -2.34 9.34 -17.38
N ALA A 339 -2.90 8.13 -17.49
CA ALA A 339 -2.22 7.01 -18.12
C ALA A 339 -1.91 7.29 -19.61
N LEU A 340 -2.90 7.80 -20.36
CA LEU A 340 -2.68 8.24 -21.75
C LEU A 340 -1.55 9.27 -21.84
N TYR A 341 -1.56 10.28 -20.97
CA TYR A 341 -0.55 11.35 -20.95
C TYR A 341 0.85 10.82 -20.64
N SER A 342 0.97 9.83 -19.77
CA SER A 342 2.23 9.14 -19.51
C SER A 342 2.73 8.38 -20.74
N LEU A 343 1.85 7.63 -21.42
CA LEU A 343 2.21 6.85 -22.61
C LEU A 343 2.65 7.75 -23.79
N ILE A 344 1.91 8.83 -24.08
CA ILE A 344 2.30 9.74 -25.16
C ILE A 344 3.59 10.48 -24.84
N TYR A 345 3.85 10.82 -23.56
CA TYR A 345 5.12 11.40 -23.16
C TYR A 345 6.28 10.42 -23.39
N GLN A 346 6.14 9.17 -22.96
CA GLN A 346 7.15 8.13 -23.15
C GLN A 346 7.45 7.93 -24.62
N LYS A 347 6.42 7.79 -25.46
CA LYS A 347 6.56 7.60 -26.90
C LYS A 347 7.19 8.84 -27.58
N PHE A 348 6.74 10.04 -27.22
CA PHE A 348 7.33 11.29 -27.71
C PHE A 348 8.81 11.42 -27.33
N TYR A 349 9.17 11.12 -26.08
CA TYR A 349 10.55 11.18 -25.60
C TYR A 349 11.43 10.10 -26.28
N GLN A 350 10.90 8.90 -26.47
CA GLN A 350 11.58 7.84 -27.22
C GLN A 350 11.92 8.32 -28.64
N ASP A 351 10.96 8.87 -29.37
CA ASP A 351 11.16 9.27 -30.77
C ASP A 351 12.03 10.52 -30.92
N ASN A 352 11.92 11.47 -29.99
CA ASN A 352 12.54 12.79 -30.12
C ASN A 352 13.85 12.95 -29.35
N VAL A 353 14.14 12.04 -28.43
CA VAL A 353 15.38 12.04 -27.66
C VAL A 353 16.11 10.71 -27.87
N LEU A 354 15.57 9.60 -27.38
CA LEU A 354 16.32 8.34 -27.28
C LEU A 354 16.69 7.73 -28.64
N ASN A 355 15.76 7.70 -29.61
CA ASN A 355 15.98 7.16 -30.95
C ASN A 355 16.94 8.01 -31.80
N LYS A 356 17.22 9.25 -31.39
CA LYS A 356 18.17 10.15 -32.09
C LYS A 356 19.60 9.99 -31.59
N VAL A 357 19.82 9.16 -30.58
CA VAL A 357 21.14 8.97 -29.96
C VAL A 357 21.86 7.82 -30.67
N VAL A 358 22.91 8.17 -31.40
CA VAL A 358 23.83 7.22 -32.03
C VAL A 358 25.23 7.54 -31.54
N ILE A 359 25.90 6.55 -30.93
CA ILE A 359 27.30 6.64 -30.51
C ILE A 359 28.09 5.62 -31.33
N ASP A 360 28.77 6.11 -32.36
CA ASP A 360 29.70 5.32 -33.16
C ASP A 360 30.89 4.90 -32.29
N SER A 361 31.39 3.68 -32.53
CA SER A 361 32.60 3.16 -31.92
C SER A 361 33.79 4.09 -32.10
N GLN A 362 33.90 4.80 -33.23
CA GLN A 362 34.98 5.76 -33.45
C GLN A 362 34.95 6.91 -32.44
N VAL A 363 33.76 7.42 -32.07
CA VAL A 363 33.61 8.50 -31.09
C VAL A 363 34.12 8.07 -29.71
N VAL A 364 33.89 6.80 -29.34
CA VAL A 364 34.39 6.22 -28.07
C VAL A 364 35.92 6.13 -28.09
N VAL A 365 36.50 5.70 -29.21
CA VAL A 365 37.96 5.62 -29.41
C VAL A 365 38.60 7.00 -29.32
N ASP A 366 38.04 7.98 -30.04
CA ASP A 366 38.54 9.35 -30.07
C ASP A 366 38.48 10.00 -28.68
N TYR A 367 37.36 9.79 -27.96
CA TYR A 367 37.23 10.27 -26.59
C TYR A 367 38.28 9.65 -25.67
N PHE A 368 38.46 8.32 -25.70
CA PHE A 368 39.46 7.65 -24.86
C PHE A 368 40.88 8.15 -25.14
N ASN A 369 41.24 8.33 -26.42
CA ASN A 369 42.56 8.84 -26.80
C ASN A 369 42.77 10.28 -26.32
N ALA A 370 41.75 11.13 -26.42
CA ALA A 370 41.80 12.51 -25.94
C ALA A 370 41.84 12.62 -24.41
N HIS A 371 41.25 11.66 -23.69
CA HIS A 371 41.10 11.65 -22.23
C HIS A 371 41.92 10.55 -21.54
N LYS A 372 43.03 10.13 -22.14
CA LYS A 372 43.83 8.99 -21.64
C LYS A 372 44.30 9.18 -20.20
N MET A 373 44.49 10.42 -19.76
CA MET A 373 44.88 10.75 -18.38
C MET A 373 43.78 10.45 -17.34
N ASP A 374 42.50 10.41 -17.75
CA ASP A 374 41.38 10.07 -16.88
C ASP A 374 41.29 8.56 -16.60
N TYR A 375 42.06 7.75 -17.33
CA TYR A 375 42.04 6.28 -17.28
C TYR A 375 43.46 5.70 -17.11
N PRO A 376 44.17 6.02 -16.00
CA PRO A 376 45.52 5.52 -15.77
C PRO A 376 45.54 3.99 -15.74
N ASP A 377 46.51 3.39 -16.42
CA ASP A 377 46.75 1.94 -16.50
C ASP A 377 45.58 1.10 -17.07
N LYS A 378 44.56 1.72 -17.66
CA LYS A 378 43.45 1.04 -18.32
C LYS A 378 43.61 1.03 -19.83
N LYS A 379 43.25 -0.09 -20.48
CA LYS A 379 43.14 -0.18 -21.94
C LYS A 379 41.72 0.19 -22.36
N LEU A 380 41.54 0.58 -23.63
CA LEU A 380 40.23 0.95 -24.18
C LEU A 380 39.16 -0.11 -23.88
N ASN A 381 39.45 -1.40 -24.09
CA ASN A 381 38.48 -2.47 -23.85
C ASN A 381 37.99 -2.55 -22.39
N ASP A 382 38.82 -2.13 -21.42
CA ASP A 382 38.48 -2.15 -20.01
C ASP A 382 37.42 -1.09 -19.65
N VAL A 383 37.42 0.02 -20.40
CA VAL A 383 36.58 1.20 -20.12
C VAL A 383 35.61 1.55 -21.25
N TYR A 384 35.62 0.80 -22.35
CA TYR A 384 34.85 1.11 -23.57
C TYR A 384 33.37 1.29 -23.27
N LYS A 385 32.74 0.34 -22.55
CA LYS A 385 31.32 0.42 -22.20
C LYS A 385 31.02 1.61 -21.28
N GLN A 386 31.92 1.92 -20.34
CA GLN A 386 31.75 3.05 -19.44
C GLN A 386 31.79 4.37 -20.21
N ILE A 387 32.75 4.53 -21.12
CA ILE A 387 32.87 5.72 -21.99
C ILE A 387 31.67 5.81 -22.92
N GLN A 388 31.27 4.70 -23.54
CA GLN A 388 30.10 4.66 -24.41
C GLN A 388 28.82 5.10 -23.68
N ILE A 389 28.60 4.63 -22.46
CA ILE A 389 27.45 5.05 -21.63
C ILE A 389 27.54 6.54 -21.31
N LYS A 390 28.70 7.03 -20.87
CA LYS A 390 28.92 8.46 -20.57
C LYS A 390 28.59 9.34 -21.77
N LEU A 391 29.18 9.04 -22.93
CA LEU A 391 28.95 9.78 -24.17
C LEU A 391 27.49 9.71 -24.63
N ARG A 392 26.85 8.55 -24.45
CA ARG A 392 25.43 8.36 -24.74
C ARG A 392 24.58 9.28 -23.86
N ASP A 393 24.87 9.36 -22.57
CA ASP A 393 24.12 10.19 -21.62
C ASP A 393 24.34 11.69 -21.89
N GLU A 394 25.57 12.12 -22.15
CA GLU A 394 25.87 13.49 -22.58
C GLU A 394 25.12 13.87 -23.87
N ARG A 395 25.04 12.95 -24.82
CA ARG A 395 24.29 13.16 -26.07
C ARG A 395 22.78 13.23 -25.84
N ILE A 396 22.25 12.40 -24.94
CA ILE A 396 20.84 12.47 -24.51
C ILE A 396 20.55 13.84 -23.92
N ASP A 397 21.38 14.31 -22.98
CA ASP A 397 21.20 15.60 -22.32
C ASP A 397 21.25 16.75 -23.33
N ALA A 398 22.19 16.74 -24.27
CA ALA A 398 22.26 17.76 -25.32
C ALA A 398 21.01 17.80 -26.22
N ILE A 399 20.50 16.64 -26.65
CA ILE A 399 19.28 16.55 -27.47
C ILE A 399 18.07 17.01 -26.65
N ARG A 400 17.99 16.56 -25.40
CA ARG A 400 16.94 16.91 -24.45
C ARG A 400 16.89 18.43 -24.22
N ASP A 401 18.02 19.05 -23.92
CA ASP A 401 18.13 20.48 -23.66
C ASP A 401 17.69 21.31 -24.87
N SER A 402 18.15 20.91 -26.06
CA SER A 402 17.74 21.54 -27.32
C SER A 402 16.23 21.43 -27.55
N LEU A 403 15.66 20.23 -27.36
CA LEU A 403 14.24 19.97 -27.49
C LEU A 403 13.42 20.83 -26.54
N PHE A 404 13.73 20.80 -25.24
CA PHE A 404 12.93 21.52 -24.24
C PHE A 404 13.13 23.04 -24.29
N LYS A 405 14.31 23.52 -24.71
CA LYS A 405 14.50 24.94 -25.04
C LYS A 405 13.58 25.38 -26.19
N SER A 406 13.47 24.57 -27.24
CA SER A 406 12.55 24.83 -28.37
C SER A 406 11.09 24.81 -27.92
N LEU A 407 10.69 23.80 -27.12
CA LEU A 407 9.33 23.70 -26.60
C LEU A 407 8.96 24.88 -25.68
N ARG A 408 9.88 25.31 -24.79
CA ARG A 408 9.68 26.49 -23.95
C ARG A 408 9.49 27.75 -24.78
N LYS A 409 10.26 27.92 -25.87
CA LYS A 409 10.08 29.03 -26.81
C LYS A 409 8.72 28.97 -27.55
N LYS A 410 8.30 27.77 -27.97
CA LYS A 410 7.03 27.54 -28.70
C LYS A 410 5.79 27.74 -27.83
N TYR A 411 5.84 27.33 -26.57
CA TYR A 411 4.67 27.29 -25.68
C TYR A 411 4.64 28.38 -24.62
N GLN A 412 5.78 29.02 -24.33
CA GLN A 412 5.91 30.15 -23.41
C GLN A 412 5.17 29.89 -22.07
N PRO A 413 5.57 28.86 -21.30
CA PRO A 413 4.90 28.54 -20.04
C PRO A 413 4.98 29.72 -19.07
N ILE A 414 3.86 30.07 -18.46
CA ILE A 414 3.77 31.13 -17.44
C ILE A 414 3.84 30.46 -16.08
N ILE A 415 4.93 30.68 -15.35
CA ILE A 415 5.16 30.14 -14.01
C ILE A 415 4.59 31.11 -12.98
N ASN A 416 3.85 30.59 -12.00
CA ASN A 416 3.42 31.38 -10.85
C ASN A 416 4.55 31.45 -9.84
N GLU A 417 5.34 32.53 -9.89
CA GLU A 417 6.54 32.71 -9.07
C GLU A 417 6.29 32.56 -7.56
N LYS A 418 5.13 33.02 -7.07
CA LYS A 418 4.77 32.90 -5.64
C LYS A 418 4.58 31.44 -5.23
N VAL A 419 3.89 30.67 -6.07
CA VAL A 419 3.66 29.23 -5.82
C VAL A 419 4.94 28.43 -6.01
N TYR A 420 5.72 28.76 -7.04
CA TYR A 420 7.00 28.15 -7.32
C TYR A 420 7.99 28.33 -6.16
N ALA A 421 8.12 29.55 -5.62
CA ALA A 421 9.01 29.86 -4.50
C ALA A 421 8.63 29.10 -3.22
N LYS A 422 7.33 28.93 -2.95
CA LYS A 422 6.85 28.12 -1.81
C LYS A 422 7.17 26.64 -2.00
N LEU A 423 6.90 26.11 -3.20
CA LEU A 423 7.16 24.72 -3.52
C LEU A 423 8.65 24.39 -3.34
N LEU A 424 9.56 25.27 -3.76
CA LEU A 424 11.01 25.11 -3.53
C LEU A 424 11.40 25.00 -2.06
N LYS A 425 10.69 25.69 -1.16
CA LYS A 425 10.93 25.60 0.29
C LYS A 425 10.38 24.32 0.91
N GLY A 426 9.58 23.55 0.17
CA GLY A 426 8.86 22.39 0.68
C GLY A 426 7.61 22.77 1.48
N GLU A 427 7.11 24.00 1.29
CA GLU A 427 5.91 24.55 1.95
C GLU A 427 4.60 24.12 1.27
#